data_AF-A0A377TYC5-F1
#
_entry.id   AF-A0A377TYC5-F1
#
_cell.length_a   1.000
_cell.length_b   1.000
_cell.length_c   1.000
_cell.angle_alpha   90.00
_cell.angle_beta   90.00
_cell.angle_gamma   90.00
#
_symmetry.space_group_name_H-M   'P 1'
#
loop_
_entity.id
_entity.type
_entity.pdbx_description
1 polymer ?
#
loop_
_entity_poly.entity_id
_entity_poly.type
_entity_poly.pdbx_seq_one_letter_code
_entity_poly.pdbx_strand_id
1 'polypeptide(L)'
;MALIARDETGLQETRQACERFGIKTLAISADVVDAGALQRAAAEVETTLGAIDVWINNAMTTVLAPFRQMSEEEFRRVTEVTYLGYVNGTRAALEVMIPRDRGVIIQPARRWPGVQSHCSRLTAERKRRSAALPMPCEPN
;
A
#
# COMPACT_ATOMS: atom_id res chain seq x y z
N MET A 1 -14.64 -0.19 16.33
CA MET A 1 -13.68 -0.41 15.23
C MET A 1 -14.27 0.12 13.94
N ALA A 2 -13.47 0.79 13.11
CA ALA A 2 -13.90 1.22 11.78
C ALA A 2 -13.23 0.37 10.71
N LEU A 3 -13.96 0.04 9.65
CA LEU A 3 -13.49 -0.69 8.48
C LEU A 3 -13.67 0.20 7.25
N ILE A 4 -12.60 0.37 6.47
CA ILE A 4 -12.60 1.18 5.25
C ILE A 4 -12.10 0.31 4.09
N ALA A 5 -12.94 0.15 3.08
CA ALA A 5 -12.59 -0.54 1.83
C ALA A 5 -13.53 -0.09 0.70
N ARG A 6 -13.29 -0.54 -0.52
CA ARG A 6 -14.14 -0.18 -1.68
C ARG A 6 -15.33 -1.10 -1.86
N ASP A 7 -15.16 -2.35 -1.43
CA ASP A 7 -16.15 -3.40 -1.61
C ASP A 7 -17.15 -3.37 -0.44
N GLU A 8 -18.35 -2.88 -0.74
CA GLU A 8 -19.43 -2.75 0.25
C GLU A 8 -19.85 -4.12 0.80
N THR A 9 -19.92 -5.15 -0.04
CA THR A 9 -20.34 -6.48 0.39
C THR A 9 -19.35 -7.06 1.40
N GLY A 10 -18.06 -7.10 1.07
CA GLY A 10 -17.02 -7.58 1.99
C GLY A 10 -16.90 -6.75 3.27
N LEU A 11 -17.16 -5.43 3.19
CA LEU A 11 -17.26 -4.58 4.38
C LEU A 11 -18.39 -5.02 5.32
N GLN A 12 -19.60 -5.22 4.79
CA GLN A 12 -20.75 -5.61 5.60
C GLN A 12 -20.59 -7.03 6.18
N GLU A 13 -20.03 -7.97 5.41
CA GLU A 13 -19.70 -9.30 5.90
C GLU A 13 -18.69 -9.26 7.06
N THR A 14 -17.63 -8.47 6.90
CA THR A 14 -16.59 -8.30 7.94
C THR A 14 -17.18 -7.61 9.18
N ARG A 15 -18.01 -6.58 8.98
CA ARG A 15 -18.72 -5.91 10.06
C ARG A 15 -19.57 -6.89 10.87
N GLN A 16 -20.41 -7.69 10.22
CA GLN A 16 -21.22 -8.71 10.88
C GLN A 16 -20.34 -9.72 11.63
N ALA A 17 -19.20 -10.10 11.05
CA ALA A 17 -18.24 -10.96 11.73
C ALA A 17 -17.69 -10.35 13.02
N CYS A 18 -17.35 -9.07 13.01
CA CYS A 18 -16.86 -8.36 14.20
C CYS A 18 -17.96 -8.16 15.26
N GLU A 19 -19.18 -7.85 14.83
CA GLU A 19 -20.33 -7.67 15.74
C GLU A 19 -20.68 -8.97 16.47
N ARG A 20 -20.47 -10.15 15.87
CA ARG A 20 -20.59 -11.46 16.56
C ARG A 20 -19.66 -11.62 17.76
N PHE A 21 -18.56 -10.87 17.81
CA PHE A 21 -17.65 -10.82 18.96
C PHE A 21 -17.96 -9.66 19.92
N GLY A 22 -19.10 -8.98 19.77
CA GLY A 22 -19.50 -7.84 20.60
C GLY A 22 -18.74 -6.54 20.28
N ILE A 23 -18.04 -6.47 19.15
CA ILE A 23 -17.26 -5.29 18.76
C ILE A 23 -18.17 -4.32 18.00
N LYS A 24 -18.40 -3.12 18.57
CA LYS A 24 -19.08 -2.02 17.86
C LYS A 24 -18.28 -1.67 16.59
N THR A 25 -18.87 -1.89 15.42
CA THR A 25 -18.16 -1.78 14.14
C THR A 25 -18.87 -0.82 13.17
N LEU A 26 -18.11 0.10 12.58
CA LEU A 26 -18.56 1.01 11.53
C LEU A 26 -17.91 0.59 10.21
N ALA A 27 -18.68 0.45 9.14
CA ALA A 27 -18.20 0.12 7.81
C ALA A 27 -18.39 1.33 6.90
N ILE A 28 -17.32 1.79 6.23
CA ILE A 28 -17.32 2.96 5.36
C ILE A 28 -16.73 2.57 4.01
N SER A 29 -17.49 2.74 2.94
CA SER A 29 -16.98 2.51 1.60
C SER A 29 -16.20 3.71 1.08
N ALA A 30 -14.89 3.53 0.83
CA ALA A 30 -14.00 4.54 0.30
C ALA A 30 -12.81 3.91 -0.45
N ASP A 31 -12.35 4.58 -1.52
CA ASP A 31 -11.07 4.26 -2.17
C ASP A 31 -9.96 5.09 -1.53
N VAL A 32 -8.85 4.45 -1.14
CA VAL A 32 -7.71 5.11 -0.50
C VAL A 32 -7.00 6.12 -1.42
N VAL A 33 -7.23 6.03 -2.73
CA VAL A 33 -6.71 7.02 -3.69
C VAL A 33 -7.45 8.36 -3.60
N ASP A 34 -8.68 8.38 -3.07
CA ASP A 34 -9.44 9.61 -2.83
C ASP A 34 -9.14 10.13 -1.41
N ALA A 35 -8.24 11.12 -1.35
CA ALA A 35 -7.89 11.77 -0.09
C ALA A 35 -9.10 12.39 0.62
N GLY A 36 -10.04 12.99 -0.13
CA GLY A 36 -11.23 13.60 0.44
C GLY A 36 -12.18 12.57 1.03
N ALA A 37 -12.29 11.39 0.41
CA ALA A 37 -13.06 10.29 0.98
C ALA A 37 -12.47 9.79 2.30
N LEU A 38 -11.13 9.68 2.41
CA LEU A 38 -10.49 9.30 3.67
C LEU A 38 -10.65 10.35 4.77
N GLN A 39 -10.60 11.64 4.45
CA GLN A 39 -10.88 12.71 5.40
C GLN A 39 -12.32 12.63 5.93
N ARG A 40 -13.29 12.46 5.04
CA ARG A 40 -14.71 12.27 5.42
C ARG A 40 -14.88 11.02 6.29
N ALA A 41 -14.24 9.92 5.93
CA ALA A 41 -14.28 8.68 6.69
C ALA A 41 -13.70 8.87 8.11
N ALA A 42 -12.54 9.54 8.24
CA ALA A 42 -11.95 9.82 9.55
C ALA A 42 -12.89 10.68 10.43
N ALA A 43 -13.50 11.73 9.86
CA ALA A 43 -14.46 12.56 10.59
C ALA A 43 -15.72 11.81 11.02
N GLU A 44 -16.25 10.92 10.17
CA GLU A 44 -17.38 10.07 10.50
C GLU A 44 -17.06 9.10 11.63
N VAL A 45 -15.85 8.51 11.62
CA VAL A 45 -15.37 7.62 12.69
C VAL A 45 -15.27 8.37 14.02
N GLU A 46 -14.64 9.54 14.04
CA GLU A 46 -14.54 10.40 15.24
C GLU A 46 -15.92 10.71 15.81
N THR A 47 -16.89 11.03 14.95
CA THR A 47 -18.27 11.36 15.36
C THR A 47 -19.02 10.13 15.92
N THR A 48 -18.81 8.95 15.34
CA THR A 48 -19.63 7.75 15.61
C THR A 48 -19.05 6.84 16.70
N LEU A 49 -17.72 6.74 16.72
CA LEU A 49 -16.96 5.83 17.59
C LEU A 49 -16.07 6.57 18.60
N GLY A 50 -15.82 7.86 18.40
CA GLY A 50 -14.90 8.66 19.19
C GLY A 50 -13.46 8.63 18.64
N ALA A 51 -12.52 9.10 19.47
CA ALA A 51 -11.13 9.31 19.11
C ALA A 51 -10.44 8.10 18.45
N ILE A 52 -9.82 8.31 17.29
CA ILE A 52 -9.13 7.26 16.50
C ILE A 52 -7.76 6.94 17.09
N ASP A 53 -7.66 6.06 18.09
CA ASP A 53 -6.36 5.78 18.72
C ASP A 53 -5.33 5.09 17.80
N VAL A 54 -5.78 4.29 16.84
CA VAL A 54 -4.90 3.56 15.90
C VAL A 54 -5.45 3.67 14.49
N TRP A 55 -4.58 4.03 13.55
CA TRP A 55 -4.85 4.02 12.11
C TRP A 55 -3.95 3.00 11.42
N ILE A 56 -4.51 2.15 10.56
CA ILE A 56 -3.74 1.12 9.85
C ILE A 56 -3.94 1.32 8.35
N ASN A 57 -2.90 1.73 7.61
CA ASN A 57 -3.00 1.76 6.15
C ASN A 57 -2.76 0.34 5.62
N ASN A 58 -3.81 -0.48 5.58
CA ASN A 58 -3.69 -1.87 5.16
C ASN A 58 -3.96 -2.08 3.65
N ALA A 59 -4.71 -1.19 3.01
CA ALA A 59 -5.07 -1.33 1.60
C ALA A 59 -3.83 -1.27 0.70
N MET A 60 -3.62 -2.32 -0.10
CA MET A 60 -2.51 -2.41 -1.06
C MET A 60 -2.97 -3.19 -2.28
N THR A 61 -2.36 -2.92 -3.42
CA THR A 61 -2.52 -3.73 -4.63
C THR A 61 -1.17 -4.17 -5.15
N THR A 62 -1.13 -5.33 -5.79
CA THR A 62 0.10 -5.95 -6.30
C THR A 62 -0.20 -6.62 -7.62
N VAL A 63 0.66 -6.39 -8.59
CA VAL A 63 0.62 -7.06 -9.90
C VAL A 63 1.77 -8.06 -9.95
N LEU A 64 1.44 -9.32 -10.28
CA LEU A 64 2.40 -10.41 -10.41
C LEU A 64 2.76 -10.60 -11.88
N ALA A 65 3.60 -9.72 -12.41
CA ALA A 65 4.12 -9.81 -13.77
C ALA A 65 5.65 -9.62 -13.78
N PRO A 66 6.39 -10.23 -14.73
CA PRO A 66 7.77 -9.82 -15.00
C PRO A 66 7.81 -8.32 -15.28
N PHE A 67 8.79 -7.62 -14.73
CA PHE A 67 8.87 -6.14 -14.81
C PHE A 67 8.69 -5.58 -16.23
N ARG A 68 9.23 -6.26 -17.25
CA ARG A 68 9.14 -5.83 -18.66
C ARG A 68 7.76 -6.06 -19.32
N GLN A 69 6.90 -6.83 -18.67
CA GLN A 69 5.56 -7.15 -19.17
C GLN A 69 4.48 -6.36 -18.43
N MET A 70 4.86 -5.60 -17.41
CA MET A 70 3.96 -4.78 -16.63
C MET A 70 3.65 -3.49 -17.40
N SER A 71 2.36 -3.19 -17.53
CA SER A 71 1.91 -1.99 -18.23
C SER A 71 2.11 -0.73 -17.39
N GLU A 72 2.13 0.44 -18.04
CA GLU A 72 2.20 1.72 -17.32
C GLU A 72 0.98 1.93 -16.40
N GLU A 73 -0.21 1.49 -16.82
CA GLU A 73 -1.42 1.56 -16.00
C GLU A 73 -1.31 0.68 -14.76
N GLU A 74 -0.71 -0.51 -14.88
CA GLU A 74 -0.46 -1.39 -13.74
C GLU A 74 0.52 -0.76 -12.75
N PHE A 75 1.60 -0.14 -13.23
CA PHE A 75 2.55 0.59 -12.38
C PHE A 75 1.89 1.79 -11.69
N ARG A 76 1.12 2.57 -12.44
CA ARG A 76 0.37 3.70 -11.91
C ARG A 76 -0.59 3.24 -10.83
N ARG A 77 -1.38 2.19 -11.10
CA ARG A 77 -2.37 1.67 -10.16
C ARG A 77 -1.73 1.15 -8.87
N VAL A 78 -0.62 0.41 -8.96
CA VAL A 78 0.13 -0.06 -7.78
C VAL A 78 0.62 1.12 -6.95
N THR A 79 1.15 2.15 -7.60
CA THR A 79 1.63 3.37 -6.94
C THR A 79 0.49 4.13 -6.27
N GLU A 80 -0.63 4.33 -6.95
CA GLU A 80 -1.79 5.04 -6.43
C GLU A 80 -2.36 4.36 -5.19
N VAL A 81 -2.58 3.05 -5.22
CA VAL A 81 -3.17 2.35 -4.06
C VAL A 81 -2.18 2.22 -2.93
N THR A 82 -0.99 1.69 -3.23
CA THR A 82 -0.08 1.21 -2.18
C THR A 82 0.76 2.35 -1.62
N TYR A 83 1.20 3.29 -2.47
CA TYR A 83 1.99 4.43 -2.01
C TYR A 83 1.11 5.64 -1.70
N LEU A 84 0.35 6.15 -2.67
CA LEU A 84 -0.49 7.33 -2.44
C LEU A 84 -1.61 7.05 -1.45
N GLY A 85 -2.18 5.84 -1.43
CA GLY A 85 -3.15 5.45 -0.40
C GLY A 85 -2.59 5.53 1.02
N TYR A 86 -1.33 5.15 1.22
CA TYR A 86 -0.66 5.30 2.53
C TYR A 86 -0.45 6.76 2.90
N VAL A 87 -0.06 7.59 1.93
CA VAL A 87 0.10 9.04 2.12
C VAL A 87 -1.24 9.66 2.51
N ASN A 88 -2.30 9.38 1.74
CA ASN A 88 -3.63 9.92 1.96
C ASN A 88 -4.20 9.51 3.32
N GLY A 89 -4.10 8.22 3.68
CA GLY A 89 -4.60 7.77 4.98
C GLY A 89 -3.77 8.28 6.15
N THR A 90 -2.45 8.42 6.00
CA THR A 90 -1.60 9.07 7.02
C THR A 90 -2.02 10.53 7.23
N ARG A 91 -2.29 11.28 6.15
CA ARG A 91 -2.77 12.67 6.26
C ARG A 91 -4.12 12.75 6.98
N ALA A 92 -5.08 11.90 6.60
CA ALA A 92 -6.39 11.84 7.25
C ALA A 92 -6.29 11.49 8.74
N ALA A 93 -5.42 10.54 9.10
CA ALA A 93 -5.17 10.20 10.51
C ALA A 93 -4.53 11.36 11.28
N LEU A 94 -3.52 12.02 10.70
CA LEU A 94 -2.82 13.12 11.35
C LEU A 94 -3.72 14.34 11.60
N GLU A 95 -4.68 14.62 10.72
CA GLU A 95 -5.65 15.71 10.92
C GLU A 95 -6.43 15.58 12.24
N VAL A 96 -6.75 14.35 12.67
CA VAL A 96 -7.48 14.09 13.92
C VAL A 96 -6.56 13.71 15.09
N MET A 97 -5.35 13.22 14.83
CA MET A 97 -4.38 12.82 15.85
C MET A 97 -3.57 14.00 16.40
N ILE A 98 -3.14 14.93 15.54
CA ILE A 98 -2.29 16.06 15.94
C ILE A 98 -2.96 16.97 16.99
N PRO A 99 -4.23 17.40 16.84
CA PRO A 99 -4.85 18.31 17.80
C PRO A 99 -4.91 17.79 19.24
N ARG A 100 -4.88 16.46 19.42
CA ARG A 100 -4.92 15.79 20.73
C ARG A 100 -3.58 15.21 21.17
N ASP A 101 -2.53 15.39 20.36
CA ASP A 101 -1.18 14.88 20.60
C ASP A 101 -1.13 13.39 20.98
N ARG A 102 -1.96 12.56 20.31
CA ARG A 102 -2.09 11.13 20.61
C ARG A 102 -2.50 10.35 19.36
N GLY A 103 -1.92 9.16 19.18
CA GLY A 103 -2.32 8.21 18.16
C GLY A 103 -1.15 7.37 17.64
N VAL A 104 -1.45 6.24 17.00
CA VAL A 104 -0.47 5.38 16.35
C VAL A 104 -0.89 5.10 14.91
N ILE A 105 0.03 5.28 13.96
CA ILE A 105 -0.18 4.95 12.55
C ILE A 105 0.69 3.74 12.20
N ILE A 106 0.08 2.69 11.66
CA ILE A 106 0.74 1.42 11.32
C ILE A 106 0.72 1.21 9.82
N GLN A 107 1.91 1.04 9.24
CA GLN A 107 2.11 0.65 7.84
C GLN A 107 2.63 -0.80 7.78
N PRO A 108 1.84 -1.79 7.33
CA PRO A 108 2.31 -3.15 7.18
C PRO A 108 3.31 -3.25 6.02
N ALA A 109 4.57 -3.59 6.32
CA ALA A 109 5.56 -3.92 5.31
C ALA A 109 5.51 -5.42 4.99
N ARG A 110 5.26 -5.79 3.73
CA ARG A 110 5.42 -7.18 3.29
C ARG A 110 6.82 -7.42 2.76
N ARG A 111 7.48 -8.47 3.27
CA ARG A 111 8.74 -8.97 2.71
C ARG A 111 8.43 -9.87 1.51
N TRP A 112 8.99 -9.55 0.35
CA TRP A 112 8.80 -10.34 -0.87
C TRP A 112 9.99 -11.28 -1.09
N PRO A 113 9.83 -12.61 -1.04
CA PRO A 113 10.95 -13.54 -1.20
C PRO A 113 11.56 -13.60 -2.62
N GLY A 114 10.94 -13.00 -3.64
CA GLY A 114 11.19 -13.32 -5.06
C GLY A 114 11.89 -12.26 -5.92
N VAL A 115 12.06 -11.02 -5.46
CA VAL A 115 12.55 -9.90 -6.30
C VAL A 115 14.07 -9.96 -6.58
N GLN A 116 14.84 -10.78 -5.85
CA GLN A 116 16.28 -10.91 -6.07
C GLN A 116 16.65 -11.69 -7.36
N SER A 117 15.77 -12.58 -7.86
CA SER A 117 16.21 -13.62 -8.79
C SER A 117 16.28 -13.17 -10.26
N HIS A 118 15.55 -12.14 -10.66
CA HIS A 118 15.49 -11.74 -12.08
C HIS A 118 16.49 -10.64 -12.46
N CYS A 119 16.71 -9.64 -11.61
CA CYS A 119 17.61 -8.52 -11.93
C CYS A 119 19.10 -8.92 -11.88
N SER A 120 19.45 -9.89 -11.02
CA SER A 120 20.82 -10.38 -10.83
C SER A 120 21.36 -11.17 -12.03
N ARG A 121 20.49 -11.80 -12.84
CA ARG A 121 20.92 -12.61 -14.00
C ARG A 121 21.39 -11.76 -15.17
N LEU A 122 20.73 -10.63 -15.43
CA LEU A 122 21.05 -9.74 -16.56
C LEU A 122 22.38 -8.98 -16.33
N THR A 123 22.70 -8.61 -15.09
CA THR A 123 24.00 -8.00 -14.76
C THR A 123 25.15 -9.02 -14.81
N ALA A 124 24.91 -10.27 -14.42
CA ALA A 124 25.91 -11.34 -14.49
C ALA A 124 26.22 -11.79 -15.93
N GLU A 125 25.23 -11.84 -16.83
CA GLU A 125 25.44 -12.15 -18.24
C GLU A 125 26.17 -11.03 -18.98
N ARG A 126 25.91 -9.76 -18.64
CA ARG A 126 26.59 -8.60 -19.22
C ARG A 126 28.06 -8.53 -18.81
N LYS A 127 28.40 -8.86 -17.55
CA LYS A 127 29.80 -8.98 -17.09
C LYS A 127 30.55 -10.12 -17.81
N ARG A 128 29.89 -11.27 -18.05
CA ARG A 128 30.49 -12.38 -18.79
C ARG A 128 30.76 -12.05 -20.27
N ARG A 129 29.86 -11.30 -20.92
CA ARG A 129 30.07 -10.86 -22.32
C ARG A 129 31.12 -9.76 -22.45
N SER A 130 31.26 -8.88 -21.45
CA SER A 130 32.24 -7.79 -21.49
C SER A 130 33.68 -8.23 -21.15
N ALA A 131 33.85 -9.37 -20.48
CA ALA A 131 35.17 -9.96 -20.18
C ALA A 131 35.73 -10.84 -21.32
N ALA A 132 35.04 -10.94 -22.46
CA ALA A 132 35.41 -11.78 -23.60
C ALA A 132 35.87 -10.97 -24.84
N LEU A 133 36.12 -9.67 -24.70
CA LEU A 133 36.74 -8.87 -25.76
C LEU A 133 38.27 -9.05 -25.72
N PRO A 134 38.92 -9.59 -26.76
CA PRO A 134 40.37 -9.70 -26.79
C PRO A 134 41.03 -8.32 -26.87
N MET A 135 42.10 -8.16 -26.08
CA MET A 135 42.98 -6.99 -26.05
C MET A 135 43.50 -6.64 -27.46
N PRO A 136 43.55 -5.37 -27.87
CA PRO A 136 44.20 -4.99 -29.13
C PRO A 136 45.73 -5.06 -28.99
N CYS A 137 46.41 -5.74 -29.92
CA CYS A 137 47.86 -5.66 -30.09
C CYS A 137 48.27 -4.23 -30.48
N GLU A 138 49.30 -3.69 -29.82
CA GLU A 138 49.96 -2.45 -30.21
C GLU A 138 50.74 -2.61 -31.53
N PRO A 139 50.79 -1.59 -32.41
CA PRO A 139 51.66 -1.60 -33.57
C PRO A 139 53.07 -1.11 -33.23
N ASN A 140 54.05 -1.78 -33.83
CA ASN A 140 55.49 -1.46 -33.84
C ASN A 140 55.81 -0.10 -34.48
#